data_AF-A0A6G6JZM0-F1
#
_entry.id   AF-A0A6G6JZM0-F1
#
_cell.length_a   1.000
_cell.length_b   1.000
_cell.length_c   1.000
_cell.angle_alpha   90.00
_cell.angle_beta   90.00
_cell.angle_gamma   90.00
#
_symmetry.space_group_name_H-M   'P 1'
#
loop_
_entity.id
_entity.type
_entity.pdbx_description
1 polymer ?
#
loop_
_entity_poly.entity_id
_entity_poly.type
_entity_poly.pdbx_seq_one_letter_code
_entity_poly.pdbx_strand_id
1 'polypeptide(L)'
;MSAESSTPSETTLSPSTPWAGHSYGVMVGLAVGCLAAVLVFSEAAREVAVLTLRSLLGIVATPFILESTVAMLCLLVVLAINKHRLDKEGDGWVYMMVQEPDGKDGKPLPKAITQRLQGTVMKDKPVPLDEALAERSVVEGFLELGMAAEAQREFDAWEDLPDDAATSALRVKVLASNLDTAKAREILAASATRFAGEVALLSATAREQADWFRKHLPSHQEQVLLWHSEAEALAGKV
;
A
#
# COMPACT_ATOMS: atom_id res chain seq x y z
N MET A 1 0.39 19.53 -64.65
CA MET A 1 -1.09 19.57 -64.75
C MET A 1 -1.55 18.20 -65.21
N SER A 2 -2.00 17.38 -64.26
CA SER A 2 -2.98 16.29 -64.45
C SER A 2 -3.51 16.01 -63.04
N ALA A 3 -4.79 16.31 -62.83
CA ALA A 3 -5.50 16.08 -61.60
C ALA A 3 -6.33 14.80 -61.78
N GLU A 4 -6.03 13.78 -60.98
CA GLU A 4 -6.90 12.60 -60.84
C GLU A 4 -7.67 12.74 -59.53
N SER A 5 -8.96 13.06 -59.66
CA SER A 5 -9.93 13.03 -58.58
C SER A 5 -10.47 11.59 -58.46
N SER A 6 -10.11 10.89 -57.39
CA SER A 6 -10.74 9.63 -57.00
C SER A 6 -11.75 9.89 -55.88
N THR A 7 -13.03 9.95 -56.25
CA THR A 7 -14.16 9.85 -55.33
C THR A 7 -14.29 8.41 -54.81
N PRO A 8 -14.49 8.17 -53.49
CA PRO A 8 -14.72 6.83 -52.98
C PRO A 8 -16.16 6.37 -53.27
N SER A 9 -16.30 5.20 -53.88
CA SER A 9 -17.55 4.52 -54.12
C SER A 9 -18.19 4.05 -52.80
N GLU A 10 -19.43 4.47 -52.60
CA GLU A 10 -20.36 3.98 -51.60
C GLU A 10 -20.59 2.46 -51.74
N THR A 11 -19.92 1.66 -50.92
CA THR A 11 -20.25 0.23 -50.78
C THR A 11 -21.40 0.09 -49.79
N THR A 12 -22.59 -0.04 -50.37
CA THR A 12 -23.86 -0.41 -49.74
C THR A 12 -23.72 -1.52 -48.69
N LEU A 13 -24.10 -1.18 -47.44
CA LEU A 13 -24.33 -2.14 -46.36
C LEU A 13 -25.55 -3.01 -46.72
N SER A 14 -25.32 -4.30 -46.98
CA SER A 14 -26.37 -5.31 -47.12
C SER A 14 -27.15 -5.42 -45.80
N PRO A 15 -28.50 -5.33 -45.80
CA PRO A 15 -29.28 -5.46 -44.58
C PRO A 15 -29.17 -6.89 -44.06
N SER A 16 -28.54 -7.06 -42.90
CA SER A 16 -28.52 -8.32 -42.15
C SER A 16 -29.96 -8.73 -41.85
N THR A 17 -30.42 -9.84 -42.44
CA THR A 17 -31.78 -10.34 -42.28
C THR A 17 -32.00 -10.80 -40.84
N PRO A 18 -32.81 -10.09 -40.02
CA PRO A 18 -32.89 -10.33 -38.57
C PRO A 18 -33.65 -11.60 -38.17
N TRP A 19 -34.28 -12.29 -39.13
CA TRP A 19 -35.13 -13.45 -38.89
C TRP A 19 -34.38 -14.78 -38.77
N ALA A 20 -33.13 -14.87 -39.27
CA ALA A 20 -32.32 -16.08 -39.13
C ALA A 20 -31.95 -16.34 -37.66
N GLY A 21 -31.64 -15.32 -36.86
CA GLY A 21 -31.30 -15.49 -35.44
C GLY A 21 -32.46 -16.00 -34.57
N HIS A 22 -33.70 -15.67 -34.93
CA HIS A 22 -34.88 -16.03 -34.15
C HIS A 22 -35.28 -17.51 -34.32
N SER A 23 -35.13 -18.07 -35.52
CA SER A 23 -35.45 -19.48 -35.77
C SER A 23 -34.46 -20.43 -35.10
N TYR A 24 -33.17 -20.09 -35.07
CA TYR A 24 -32.17 -20.87 -34.33
C TYR A 24 -32.42 -20.83 -32.82
N GLY A 25 -32.78 -19.68 -32.26
CA GLY A 25 -33.08 -19.56 -30.82
C GLY A 25 -34.25 -20.45 -30.38
N VAL A 26 -35.33 -20.50 -31.17
CA VAL A 26 -36.50 -21.34 -30.86
C VAL A 26 -36.17 -22.82 -30.96
N MET A 27 -35.43 -23.25 -31.98
CA MET A 27 -35.02 -24.65 -32.15
C MET A 27 -34.09 -25.11 -31.03
N VAL A 28 -33.13 -24.28 -30.63
CA VAL A 28 -32.22 -24.56 -29.51
C VAL A 28 -33.01 -24.62 -28.19
N GLY A 29 -33.90 -23.66 -27.95
CA GLY A 29 -34.73 -23.64 -26.74
C GLY A 29 -35.61 -24.90 -26.61
N LEU A 30 -36.21 -25.35 -27.71
CA LEU A 30 -37.05 -26.56 -27.71
C LEU A 30 -36.22 -27.83 -27.52
N ALA A 31 -35.03 -27.92 -28.14
CA ALA A 31 -34.12 -29.04 -27.92
C ALA A 31 -33.64 -29.12 -26.46
N VAL A 32 -33.27 -27.98 -25.86
CA VAL A 32 -32.87 -27.89 -24.44
C VAL A 32 -34.04 -28.24 -23.51
N GLY A 33 -35.25 -27.76 -23.80
CA GLY A 33 -36.45 -28.09 -23.03
C GLY A 33 -36.80 -29.57 -23.06
N CYS A 34 -36.75 -30.21 -24.23
CA CYS A 34 -36.94 -31.65 -24.38
C CYS A 34 -35.86 -32.45 -23.64
N LEU A 35 -34.60 -32.05 -23.75
CA LEU A 35 -33.50 -32.68 -23.03
C LEU A 35 -33.69 -32.57 -21.51
N ALA A 36 -34.06 -31.40 -21.01
CA ALA A 36 -34.34 -31.17 -19.59
C ALA A 36 -35.50 -32.05 -19.10
N ALA A 37 -36.58 -32.19 -19.87
CA ALA A 37 -37.69 -33.06 -19.53
C ALA A 37 -37.24 -34.54 -19.45
N VAL A 38 -36.46 -35.03 -20.42
CA VAL A 38 -35.94 -36.41 -20.40
C VAL A 38 -35.05 -36.65 -19.17
N LEU A 39 -34.21 -35.68 -18.79
CA LEU A 39 -33.34 -35.78 -17.61
C LEU A 39 -34.11 -35.80 -16.28
N VAL A 40 -35.28 -35.15 -16.20
CA VAL A 40 -36.13 -35.14 -15.00
C VAL A 40 -36.93 -36.43 -14.87
N PHE A 41 -37.49 -36.93 -15.98
CA PHE A 41 -38.44 -38.06 -15.94
C PHE A 41 -37.79 -39.43 -16.14
N SER A 42 -36.55 -39.51 -16.64
CA SER A 42 -35.85 -40.78 -16.87
C SER A 42 -34.62 -40.94 -15.98
N GLU A 43 -34.65 -41.96 -15.11
CA GLU A 43 -33.52 -42.28 -14.23
C GLU A 43 -32.28 -42.73 -15.01
N ALA A 44 -32.47 -43.53 -16.05
CA ALA A 44 -31.38 -43.98 -16.92
C ALA A 44 -30.70 -42.81 -17.65
N ALA A 45 -31.50 -41.83 -18.11
CA ALA A 45 -30.95 -40.64 -18.77
C ALA A 45 -30.15 -39.77 -17.78
N ARG A 46 -30.63 -39.64 -16.54
CA ARG A 46 -29.92 -38.92 -15.46
C ARG A 46 -28.59 -39.58 -15.14
N GLU A 47 -28.56 -40.91 -15.01
CA GLU A 47 -27.32 -41.64 -14.72
C GLU A 47 -26.28 -41.47 -15.82
N VAL A 48 -26.68 -41.64 -17.09
CA VAL A 48 -25.81 -41.43 -18.24
C VAL A 48 -25.32 -39.98 -18.28
N ALA A 49 -26.21 -39.01 -18.06
CA ALA A 49 -25.83 -37.59 -18.05
C ALA A 49 -24.82 -37.24 -16.96
N VAL A 50 -24.98 -37.79 -15.75
CA VAL A 50 -24.02 -37.59 -14.65
C VAL A 50 -22.67 -38.23 -14.98
N LEU A 51 -22.66 -39.44 -15.56
CA LEU A 51 -21.44 -40.12 -15.98
C LEU A 51 -20.72 -39.34 -17.08
N THR A 52 -21.45 -38.88 -18.10
CA THR A 52 -20.90 -38.07 -19.20
C THR A 52 -20.39 -36.73 -18.68
N LEU A 53 -21.12 -36.04 -17.81
CA LEU A 53 -20.70 -34.79 -17.20
C LEU A 53 -19.41 -34.98 -16.38
N ARG A 54 -19.33 -36.03 -15.57
CA ARG A 54 -18.13 -36.35 -14.79
C ARG A 54 -16.93 -36.64 -15.70
N SER A 55 -17.12 -37.39 -16.79
CA SER A 55 -16.05 -37.66 -17.75
C SER A 55 -15.59 -36.39 -18.47
N LEU A 56 -16.54 -35.52 -18.87
CA LEU A 56 -16.23 -34.26 -19.53
C LEU A 56 -15.46 -33.32 -18.60
N LEU A 57 -15.91 -33.19 -17.35
CA LEU A 57 -15.20 -32.44 -16.32
C LEU A 57 -13.81 -33.03 -16.07
N GLY A 58 -13.66 -34.35 -16.04
CA GLY A 58 -12.35 -34.99 -15.94
C GLY A 58 -11.42 -34.59 -17.08
N ILE A 59 -11.88 -34.66 -18.33
CA ILE A 59 -11.09 -34.33 -19.53
C ILE A 59 -10.69 -32.85 -19.54
N VAL A 60 -11.59 -31.95 -19.13
CA VAL A 60 -11.33 -30.49 -19.13
C VAL A 60 -10.50 -30.06 -17.91
N ALA A 61 -10.74 -30.64 -16.73
CA ALA A 61 -10.03 -30.28 -15.51
C ALA A 61 -8.60 -30.84 -15.47
N THR A 62 -8.34 -31.99 -16.08
CA THR A 62 -7.01 -32.62 -16.10
C THR A 62 -5.91 -31.70 -16.66
N PRO A 63 -6.04 -31.09 -17.86
CA PRO A 63 -5.01 -30.18 -18.38
C PRO A 63 -4.86 -28.96 -17.47
N PHE A 64 -5.96 -28.40 -16.94
CA PHE A 64 -5.90 -27.26 -16.04
C PHE A 64 -5.15 -27.56 -14.73
N ILE A 65 -5.40 -28.72 -14.12
CA ILE A 65 -4.70 -29.17 -12.90
C ILE A 65 -3.22 -29.39 -13.22
N LEU A 66 -2.91 -30.00 -14.37
CA LEU A 66 -1.53 -30.25 -14.78
C LEU A 66 -0.78 -28.94 -15.04
N GLU A 67 -1.37 -27.99 -15.76
CA GLU A 67 -0.80 -26.65 -15.98
C GLU A 67 -0.61 -25.90 -14.66
N SER A 68 -1.60 -25.91 -13.78
CA SER A 68 -1.54 -25.21 -12.49
C SER A 68 -0.45 -25.78 -11.57
N THR A 69 -0.30 -27.11 -11.53
CA THR A 69 0.74 -27.77 -10.74
C THR A 69 2.14 -27.51 -11.30
N VAL A 70 2.31 -27.54 -12.62
CA VAL A 70 3.57 -27.17 -13.28
C VAL A 70 3.92 -25.70 -13.03
N ALA A 71 2.96 -24.79 -13.18
CA ALA A 71 3.16 -23.36 -12.92
C ALA A 71 3.57 -23.13 -11.46
N MET A 72 2.93 -23.81 -10.51
CA MET A 72 3.26 -23.73 -9.09
C MET A 72 4.66 -24.28 -8.79
N LEU A 73 5.05 -25.40 -9.39
CA LEU A 73 6.42 -25.94 -9.27
C LEU A 73 7.46 -24.97 -9.85
N CYS A 74 7.22 -24.40 -11.03
CA CYS A 74 8.10 -23.40 -11.61
C CYS A 74 8.22 -22.16 -10.71
N LEU A 75 7.12 -21.68 -10.13
CA LEU A 75 7.14 -20.55 -9.19
C LEU A 75 7.98 -20.88 -7.96
N LEU A 76 7.82 -22.07 -7.37
CA LEU A 76 8.62 -22.51 -6.22
C LEU A 76 10.12 -22.57 -6.56
N VAL A 77 10.48 -23.06 -7.75
CA VAL A 77 11.88 -23.08 -8.22
C VAL A 77 12.43 -21.66 -8.35
N VAL A 78 11.68 -20.74 -8.94
CA VAL A 78 12.09 -19.33 -9.06
C VAL A 78 12.29 -18.69 -7.68
N LEU A 79 11.36 -18.91 -6.75
CA LEU A 79 11.48 -18.41 -5.39
C LEU A 79 12.70 -19.00 -4.66
N ALA A 80 12.98 -20.29 -4.85
CA ALA A 80 14.15 -20.94 -4.27
C ALA A 80 15.45 -20.37 -4.84
N ILE A 81 15.53 -20.15 -6.16
CA ILE A 81 16.68 -19.51 -6.82
C ILE A 81 16.84 -18.07 -6.31
N ASN A 82 15.75 -17.32 -6.18
CA ASN A 82 15.80 -15.94 -5.70
C ASN A 82 16.25 -15.87 -4.24
N LYS A 83 15.74 -16.75 -3.37
CA LYS A 83 16.20 -16.88 -1.99
C LYS A 83 17.68 -17.22 -1.93
N HIS A 84 18.13 -18.21 -2.70
CA HIS A 84 19.55 -18.59 -2.76
C HIS A 84 20.45 -17.46 -3.25
N ARG A 85 19.96 -16.66 -4.20
CA ARG A 85 20.66 -15.45 -4.66
C ARG A 85 20.73 -14.41 -3.54
N LEU A 86 19.61 -14.11 -2.88
CA LEU A 86 19.56 -13.18 -1.75
C LEU A 86 20.52 -13.61 -0.63
N ASP A 87 20.56 -14.91 -0.30
CA ASP A 87 21.44 -15.45 0.74
C ASP A 87 22.93 -15.34 0.36
N LYS A 88 23.29 -15.33 -0.93
CA LYS A 88 24.68 -15.23 -1.41
C LYS A 88 25.15 -13.81 -1.71
N GLU A 89 24.29 -13.03 -2.35
CA GLU A 89 24.62 -11.69 -2.90
C GLU A 89 24.13 -10.56 -1.99
N GLY A 90 23.29 -10.86 -1.00
CA GLY A 90 22.56 -9.88 -0.22
C GLY A 90 21.36 -9.33 -0.98
N ASP A 91 20.69 -8.35 -0.37
CA ASP A 91 19.44 -7.75 -0.86
C ASP A 91 19.64 -7.04 -2.24
N GLY A 92 20.89 -6.82 -2.66
CA GLY A 92 21.22 -6.26 -3.97
C GLY A 92 20.79 -4.80 -4.17
N TRP A 93 20.22 -4.16 -3.15
CA TRP A 93 19.89 -2.74 -3.16
C TRP A 93 21.15 -1.92 -3.01
N VAL A 94 21.23 -0.86 -3.80
CA VAL A 94 22.27 0.14 -3.69
C VAL A 94 21.80 1.18 -2.69
N TYR A 95 22.27 1.06 -1.44
CA TYR A 95 22.07 2.08 -0.42
C TYR A 95 23.00 3.28 -0.72
N MET A 96 22.43 4.40 -1.13
CA MET A 96 23.17 5.65 -1.30
C MET A 96 23.25 6.37 0.03
N MET A 97 24.46 6.46 0.61
CA MET A 97 24.73 7.35 1.72
C MET A 97 24.69 8.79 1.19
N VAL A 98 23.63 9.55 1.51
CA VAL A 98 23.64 10.99 1.30
C VAL A 98 24.57 11.57 2.37
N GLN A 99 25.81 11.83 2.00
CA GLN A 99 26.72 12.59 2.86
C GLN A 99 26.20 14.02 2.91
N GLU A 100 25.61 14.42 4.04
CA GLU A 100 25.30 15.82 4.29
C GLU A 100 26.59 16.65 4.20
N PRO A 101 26.54 17.83 3.56
CA PRO A 101 27.75 18.59 3.23
C PRO A 101 28.52 19.16 4.44
N ASP A 102 27.99 19.08 5.66
CA ASP A 102 28.67 19.55 6.87
C ASP A 102 28.73 18.45 7.95
N GLY A 103 29.69 17.54 7.77
CA GLY A 103 30.12 16.66 8.86
C GLY A 103 30.72 17.49 10.00
N LYS A 104 30.25 17.24 11.23
CA LYS A 104 30.72 17.80 12.52
C LYS A 104 32.24 17.72 12.79
N ASP A 105 33.03 17.15 11.88
CA ASP A 105 34.47 16.89 12.04
C ASP A 105 35.40 17.76 11.18
N GLY A 106 34.89 18.77 10.46
CA GLY A 106 35.73 19.81 9.84
C GLY A 106 36.75 19.33 8.80
N LYS A 107 36.65 18.08 8.32
CA LYS A 107 37.52 17.56 7.26
C LYS A 107 36.91 17.93 5.90
N PRO A 108 37.61 18.69 5.05
CA PRO A 108 37.08 19.10 3.76
C PRO A 108 36.83 17.89 2.86
N LEU A 109 35.59 17.72 2.42
CA LEU A 109 35.18 16.67 1.49
C LEU A 109 35.99 16.75 0.18
N PRO A 110 36.47 15.64 -0.38
CA PRO A 110 37.18 15.63 -1.65
C PRO A 110 36.33 16.28 -2.76
N LYS A 111 36.97 17.12 -3.59
CA LYS A 111 36.32 17.99 -4.59
C LYS A 111 35.79 17.26 -5.83
N ALA A 112 36.09 15.97 -6.00
CA ALA A 112 35.65 15.21 -7.17
C ALA A 112 34.24 14.64 -6.97
N ILE A 113 33.28 15.07 -7.80
CA ILE A 113 31.89 14.58 -7.84
C ILE A 113 31.84 13.05 -8.00
N THR A 114 32.79 12.46 -8.70
CA THR A 114 32.88 11.00 -8.90
C THR A 114 33.33 10.23 -7.66
N GLN A 115 34.04 10.86 -6.72
CA GLN A 115 34.36 10.27 -5.41
C GLN A 115 33.21 10.43 -4.42
N ARG A 116 32.39 11.47 -4.57
CA ARG A 116 31.17 11.70 -3.76
C ARG A 116 30.04 10.74 -4.14
N LEU A 117 30.01 10.30 -5.40
CA LEU A 117 29.04 9.36 -5.96
C LEU A 117 29.56 7.92 -6.04
N GLN A 118 30.76 7.62 -5.51
CA GLN A 118 31.15 6.24 -5.22
C GLN A 118 30.30 5.76 -4.04
N GLY A 119 29.01 5.51 -4.33
CA GLY A 119 28.11 4.77 -3.47
C GLY A 119 28.82 3.49 -3.09
N THR A 120 29.29 3.44 -1.86
CA THR A 120 29.91 2.23 -1.35
C THR A 120 28.77 1.24 -1.30
N VAL A 121 28.78 0.24 -2.19
CA VAL A 121 27.77 -0.81 -2.23
C VAL A 121 27.88 -1.57 -0.93
N MET A 122 27.05 -1.18 0.04
CA MET A 122 26.96 -1.89 1.31
C MET A 122 26.18 -3.17 1.04
N LYS A 123 26.79 -4.31 1.37
CA LYS A 123 26.14 -5.62 1.27
C LYS A 123 25.07 -5.81 2.35
N ASP A 124 25.20 -5.06 3.44
CA ASP A 124 24.32 -5.13 4.60
C ASP A 124 23.48 -3.86 4.68
N LYS A 125 22.23 -4.01 5.13
CA LYS A 125 21.36 -2.88 5.46
C LYS A 125 22.09 -2.02 6.50
N PRO A 126 22.27 -0.71 6.27
CA PRO A 126 22.90 0.15 7.25
C PRO A 126 22.08 0.09 8.53
N VAL A 127 22.72 -0.32 9.63
CA VAL A 127 22.14 -0.16 10.97
C VAL A 127 21.94 1.34 11.15
N PRO A 128 20.74 1.81 11.49
CA PRO A 128 20.52 3.22 11.70
C PRO A 128 21.51 3.70 12.76
N LEU A 129 22.23 4.78 12.44
CA LEU A 129 23.22 5.37 13.36
C LEU A 129 22.55 5.83 14.68
N ASP A 130 21.23 5.99 14.65
CA ASP A 130 20.36 6.31 15.77
C ASP A 130 19.11 5.41 15.69
N GLU A 131 19.10 4.34 16.48
CA GLU A 131 17.98 3.39 16.58
C GLU A 131 16.69 4.11 17.01
N ALA A 132 16.78 5.08 17.91
CA ALA A 132 15.63 5.85 18.37
C ALA A 132 15.02 6.72 17.25
N LEU A 133 15.85 7.26 16.35
CA LEU A 133 15.33 8.00 15.18
C LEU A 133 14.58 7.06 14.22
N ALA A 134 15.13 5.88 13.96
CA ALA A 134 14.50 4.90 13.08
C ALA A 134 13.17 4.40 13.64
N GLU A 135 13.13 4.14 14.95
CA GLU A 135 11.90 3.81 15.69
C GLU A 135 10.88 4.95 15.55
N ARG A 136 11.22 6.18 15.93
CA ARG A 136 10.30 7.33 15.77
C ARG A 136 9.72 7.44 14.36
N SER A 137 10.55 7.22 13.34
CA SER A 137 10.17 7.28 11.93
C SER A 137 9.13 6.21 11.55
N VAL A 138 9.18 5.02 12.16
CA VAL A 138 8.20 3.96 11.93
C VAL A 138 6.83 4.36 12.50
N VAL A 139 6.78 4.91 13.71
CA VAL A 139 5.52 5.39 14.31
C VAL A 139 4.95 6.58 13.52
N GLU A 140 5.80 7.52 13.10
CA GLU A 140 5.37 8.62 12.24
C GLU A 140 4.77 8.11 10.92
N GLY A 141 5.38 7.10 10.30
CA GLY A 141 4.84 6.46 9.10
C GLY A 141 3.44 5.89 9.29
N PHE A 142 3.15 5.25 10.43
CA PHE A 142 1.79 4.78 10.73
C PHE A 142 0.79 5.93 10.88
N LEU A 143 1.20 7.04 11.53
CA LEU A 143 0.34 8.22 11.68
C LEU A 143 0.04 8.90 10.35
N GLU A 144 1.01 8.97 9.44
CA GLU A 144 0.83 9.53 8.09
C GLU A 144 -0.17 8.74 7.25
N LEU A 145 -0.21 7.42 7.46
CA LEU A 145 -1.16 6.51 6.81
C LEU A 145 -2.54 6.49 7.47
N GLY A 146 -2.73 7.26 8.55
CA GLY A 146 -3.99 7.29 9.31
C GLY A 146 -4.22 6.06 10.20
N MET A 147 -3.19 5.24 10.43
CA MET A 147 -3.23 4.03 11.25
C MET A 147 -2.87 4.33 12.70
N ALA A 148 -3.72 5.09 13.39
CA ALA A 148 -3.42 5.57 14.74
C ALA A 148 -3.32 4.45 15.78
N ALA A 149 -4.12 3.38 15.65
CA ALA A 149 -4.09 2.25 16.57
C ALA A 149 -2.80 1.41 16.44
N GLU A 150 -2.31 1.23 15.22
CA GLU A 150 -1.02 0.62 14.92
C GLU A 150 0.12 1.47 15.47
N ALA A 151 0.08 2.79 15.25
CA ALA A 151 1.07 3.73 15.78
C ALA A 151 1.17 3.64 17.31
N GLN A 152 0.05 3.53 18.02
CA GLN A 152 0.04 3.37 19.49
C GLN A 152 0.66 2.04 19.91
N ARG A 153 0.29 0.93 19.26
CA ARG A 153 0.85 -0.39 19.58
C ARG A 153 2.36 -0.43 19.39
N GLU A 154 2.84 0.14 18.30
CA GLU A 154 4.27 0.18 18.00
C GLU A 154 5.01 1.10 18.97
N PHE A 155 4.44 2.26 19.29
CA PHE A 155 5.01 3.18 20.26
C PHE A 155 5.09 2.58 21.67
N ASP A 156 4.07 1.82 22.10
CA ASP A 156 4.05 1.15 23.41
C ASP A 156 4.98 -0.08 23.46
N ALA A 157 5.35 -0.65 22.32
CA ALA A 157 6.26 -1.79 22.25
C ALA A 157 7.73 -1.39 22.52
N TRP A 158 8.06 -0.10 22.44
CA TRP A 158 9.42 0.39 22.65
C TRP A 158 9.58 0.93 24.07
N GLU A 159 10.24 0.14 24.92
CA GLU A 159 10.52 0.49 26.32
C GLU A 159 11.67 1.49 26.47
N ASP A 160 12.58 1.57 25.48
CA ASP A 160 13.87 2.26 25.59
C ASP A 160 13.96 3.61 24.84
N LEU A 161 12.82 4.19 24.44
CA LEU A 161 12.84 5.49 23.76
C LEU A 161 13.45 6.60 24.65
N PRO A 162 14.31 7.47 24.09
CA PRO A 162 14.88 8.59 24.84
C PRO A 162 13.81 9.52 25.39
N ASP A 163 13.97 9.96 26.62
CA ASP A 163 13.09 10.94 27.25
C ASP A 163 13.47 12.37 26.87
N ASP A 164 13.19 12.73 25.62
CA ASP A 164 13.43 14.05 25.04
C ASP A 164 12.13 14.70 24.54
N ALA A 165 12.25 15.95 24.06
CA ALA A 165 11.13 16.72 23.55
C ALA A 165 10.51 16.08 22.30
N ALA A 166 11.31 15.43 21.45
CA ALA A 166 10.86 14.76 20.24
C ALA A 166 10.01 13.51 20.53
N THR A 167 10.44 12.63 21.44
CA THR A 167 9.64 11.48 21.90
C THR A 167 8.36 11.97 22.58
N SER A 168 8.43 13.04 23.38
CA SER A 168 7.24 13.64 24.00
C SER A 168 6.25 14.16 22.95
N ALA A 169 6.74 14.87 21.94
CA ALA A 169 5.93 15.36 20.82
C ALA A 169 5.27 14.20 20.06
N LEU A 170 6.03 13.14 19.77
CA LEU A 170 5.51 11.93 19.13
C LEU A 170 4.42 11.27 19.98
N ARG A 171 4.62 11.14 21.30
CA ARG A 171 3.61 10.60 22.23
C ARG A 171 2.31 11.42 22.20
N VAL A 172 2.43 12.75 22.17
CA VAL A 172 1.27 13.65 22.04
C VAL A 172 0.56 13.38 20.70
N LYS A 173 1.31 13.23 19.60
CA LYS A 173 0.73 12.92 18.29
C LYS A 173 -0.06 11.62 18.31
N VAL A 174 0.54 10.55 18.82
CA VAL A 174 -0.08 9.22 18.86
C VAL A 174 -1.37 9.25 19.70
N LEU A 175 -1.34 9.83 20.90
CA LEU A 175 -2.52 9.93 21.75
C LEU A 175 -3.61 10.80 21.14
N ALA A 176 -3.24 11.95 20.55
CA ALA A 176 -4.17 12.84 19.88
C ALA A 176 -4.87 12.12 18.71
N SER A 177 -4.12 11.44 17.85
CA SER A 177 -4.68 10.71 16.71
C SER A 177 -5.60 9.55 17.11
N ASN A 178 -5.44 9.00 18.32
CA ASN A 178 -6.34 7.99 18.91
C ASN A 178 -7.52 8.60 19.70
N LEU A 179 -7.76 9.92 19.57
CA LEU A 179 -8.81 10.66 20.26
C LEU A 179 -8.68 10.70 21.80
N ASP A 180 -7.51 10.35 22.35
CA ASP A 180 -7.20 10.54 23.77
C ASP A 180 -6.68 11.97 24.03
N THR A 181 -7.51 12.96 23.68
CA THR A 181 -7.11 14.37 23.66
C THR A 181 -6.83 14.93 25.05
N ALA A 182 -7.51 14.42 26.09
CA ALA A 182 -7.28 14.88 27.46
C ALA A 182 -5.86 14.52 27.93
N LYS A 183 -5.47 13.26 27.75
CA LYS A 183 -4.14 12.79 28.11
C LYS A 183 -3.05 13.41 27.24
N ALA A 184 -3.32 13.57 25.94
CA ALA A 184 -2.39 14.23 25.02
C ALA A 184 -2.08 15.68 25.46
N ARG A 185 -3.10 16.43 25.90
CA ARG A 185 -2.93 17.81 26.40
C ARG A 185 -2.20 17.87 27.73
N GLU A 186 -2.47 16.95 28.64
CA GLU A 186 -1.75 16.84 29.91
C GLU A 186 -0.25 16.64 29.66
N ILE A 187 0.09 15.69 28.78
CA ILE A 187 1.49 15.43 28.41
C ILE A 187 2.09 16.65 27.70
N LEU A 188 1.38 17.29 26.78
CA LEU A 188 1.87 18.49 26.11
C LEU A 188 2.21 19.61 27.10
N ALA A 189 1.34 19.87 28.08
CA ALA A 189 1.58 20.90 29.10
C ALA A 189 2.75 20.55 30.03
N ALA A 190 2.85 19.27 30.43
CA ALA A 190 3.97 18.77 31.22
C ALA A 190 5.30 18.88 30.45
N SER A 191 5.32 18.46 29.18
CA SER A 191 6.48 18.53 28.29
C SER A 191 6.88 19.98 27.99
N ALA A 192 5.92 20.90 27.82
CA ALA A 192 6.22 22.32 27.63
C ALA A 192 6.90 22.97 28.85
N THR A 193 6.55 22.48 30.06
CA THR A 193 7.21 22.93 31.30
C THR A 193 8.61 22.31 31.43
N ARG A 194 8.74 21.02 31.09
CA ARG A 194 10.00 20.27 31.21
C ARG A 194 11.04 20.67 30.18
N PHE A 195 10.62 20.89 28.94
CA PHE A 195 11.47 21.21 27.79
C PHE A 195 11.24 22.66 27.35
N ALA A 196 11.43 23.61 28.28
CA ALA A 196 11.17 25.03 28.04
C ALA A 196 11.96 25.60 26.83
N GLY A 197 13.13 25.04 26.51
CA GLY A 197 13.92 25.43 25.34
C GLY A 197 13.36 24.96 23.99
N GLU A 198 12.38 24.04 24.00
CA GLU A 198 11.82 23.41 22.79
C GLU A 198 10.30 23.62 22.68
N VAL A 199 9.76 24.67 23.31
CA VAL A 199 8.33 24.99 23.24
C VAL A 199 7.87 25.24 21.79
N ALA A 200 8.76 25.74 20.93
CA ALA A 200 8.49 25.90 19.50
C ALA A 200 8.16 24.56 18.80
N LEU A 201 8.89 23.48 19.13
CA LEU A 201 8.64 22.13 18.59
C LEU A 201 7.28 21.60 19.06
N LEU A 202 6.95 21.79 20.34
CA LEU A 202 5.68 21.35 20.92
C LEU A 202 4.48 22.16 20.36
N SER A 203 4.67 23.46 20.14
CA SER A 203 3.69 24.31 19.45
C SER A 203 3.46 23.86 18.00
N ALA A 204 4.54 23.58 17.26
CA ALA A 204 4.44 23.04 15.91
C ALA A 204 3.70 21.69 15.88
N THR A 205 4.00 20.82 16.83
CA THR A 205 3.33 19.52 16.99
C THR A 205 1.83 19.66 17.19
N ALA A 206 1.38 20.61 18.01
CA ALA A 206 -0.03 20.90 18.20
C ALA A 206 -0.70 21.41 16.91
N ARG A 207 -0.01 22.24 16.10
CA ARG A 207 -0.52 22.67 14.77
C ARG A 207 -0.64 21.51 13.80
N GLU A 208 0.40 20.68 13.71
CA GLU A 208 0.41 19.49 12.87
C GLU A 208 -0.75 18.56 13.20
N GLN A 209 -1.08 18.42 14.50
CA GLN A 209 -2.24 17.63 14.89
C GLN A 209 -3.57 18.24 14.47
N ALA A 210 -3.72 19.57 14.58
CA ALA A 210 -4.91 20.23 14.05
C ALA A 210 -5.08 20.00 12.53
N ASP A 211 -3.98 20.02 11.77
CA ASP A 211 -3.98 19.74 10.34
C ASP A 211 -4.25 18.25 10.04
N TRP A 212 -3.72 17.34 10.85
CA TRP A 212 -3.99 15.91 10.76
C TRP A 212 -5.48 15.62 10.96
N PHE A 213 -6.13 16.21 11.98
CA PHE A 213 -7.57 16.08 12.21
C PHE A 213 -8.37 16.60 11.01
N ARG A 214 -7.98 17.74 10.45
CA ARG A 214 -8.65 18.31 9.27
C ARG A 214 -8.57 17.36 8.07
N LYS A 215 -7.43 16.68 7.88
CA LYS A 215 -7.20 15.76 6.77
C LYS A 215 -7.90 14.41 6.95
N HIS A 216 -7.80 13.80 8.12
CA HIS A 216 -8.23 12.41 8.33
C HIS A 216 -9.59 12.27 9.02
N LEU A 217 -10.01 13.28 9.79
CA LEU A 217 -11.24 13.24 10.60
C LEU A 217 -12.05 14.54 10.45
N PRO A 218 -12.57 14.86 9.26
CA PRO A 218 -13.21 16.15 8.98
C PRO A 218 -14.48 16.43 9.82
N SER A 219 -15.10 15.40 10.40
CA SER A 219 -16.22 15.53 11.34
C SER A 219 -15.83 16.09 12.71
N HIS A 220 -14.53 16.12 13.06
CA HIS A 220 -14.03 16.51 14.38
C HIS A 220 -13.53 17.96 14.41
N GLN A 221 -14.34 18.91 13.94
CA GLN A 221 -13.95 20.33 13.86
C GLN A 221 -13.64 20.95 15.24
N GLU A 222 -14.31 20.51 16.29
CA GLU A 222 -14.03 20.96 17.66
C GLU A 222 -12.59 20.63 18.09
N GLN A 223 -12.09 19.46 17.71
CA GLN A 223 -10.72 19.06 18.00
C GLN A 223 -9.71 19.91 17.23
N VAL A 224 -10.00 20.23 15.96
CA VAL A 224 -9.15 21.12 15.16
C VAL A 224 -9.00 22.48 15.83
N LEU A 225 -10.10 23.08 16.30
CA LEU A 225 -10.08 24.38 16.99
C LEU A 225 -9.31 24.31 18.31
N LEU A 226 -9.51 23.23 19.07
CA LEU A 226 -8.81 22.99 20.33
C LEU A 226 -7.29 22.96 20.11
N TRP A 227 -6.81 22.12 19.18
CA TRP A 227 -5.38 21.97 18.90
C TRP A 227 -4.74 23.25 18.32
N HIS A 228 -5.48 24.03 17.53
CA HIS A 228 -5.03 25.38 17.12
C HIS A 228 -4.86 26.31 18.31
N SER A 229 -5.82 26.35 19.24
CA SER A 229 -5.73 27.20 20.43
C SER A 229 -4.56 26.80 21.35
N GLU A 230 -4.30 25.50 21.50
CA GLU A 230 -3.14 25.01 22.26
C GLU A 230 -1.82 25.41 21.61
N ALA A 231 -1.73 25.31 20.28
CA ALA A 231 -0.56 25.75 19.54
C ALA A 231 -0.28 27.24 19.73
N GLU A 232 -1.31 28.10 19.67
CA GLU A 232 -1.19 29.54 19.91
C GLU A 232 -0.79 29.86 21.35
N ALA A 233 -1.38 29.16 22.33
CA ALA A 233 -1.06 29.33 23.74
C ALA A 233 0.40 28.95 24.05
N LEU A 234 0.96 27.96 23.35
CA LEU A 234 2.37 27.60 23.44
C LEU A 234 3.27 28.59 22.69
N ALA A 235 2.86 29.04 21.50
CA ALA A 235 3.63 29.98 20.70
C ALA A 235 3.82 31.33 21.42
N GLY A 236 2.84 31.77 22.22
CA GLY A 236 2.95 32.98 23.03
C GLY A 236 3.93 32.87 24.21
N LYS A 237 4.48 31.68 24.50
CA LYS A 237 5.48 31.44 25.55
C LYS A 237 6.92 31.41 25.01
N VAL A 238 7.10 31.39 23.69
CA VAL A 238 8.40 31.47 23.00
C VAL A 238 8.84 32.92 22.93
#